data_AF-A0AAD7DVX3-F1
#
_entry.id   AF-A0AAD7DVX3-F1
#
_cell.length_a   1.000
_cell.length_b   1.000
_cell.length_c   1.000
_cell.angle_alpha   90.00
_cell.angle_beta   90.00
_cell.angle_gamma   90.00
#
_symmetry.space_group_name_H-M   'P 1'
#
loop_
_entity.id
_entity.type
_entity.pdbx_description
1 polymer ?
#
loop_
_entity_poly.entity_id
_entity_poly.type
_entity_poly.pdbx_seq_one_letter_code
_entity_poly.pdbx_strand_id
1 'polypeptide(L)'
;MSSILEVPEDILLELAKDLDVADLISLLSTCRVIRKIELHKSLWLDSLVRIREVERQPHPLSNTQNLTTLSLERLQHTVQQVNRLMKNWRSDNPRPTRIAQLSVEPNQGFFCLTGTPFIVTHADAGGSMSCWDILDGKRVAHLEIPGLFVRMGHQGISGWAIRAYLAG
;
A
#
# COMPACT_ATOMS: atom_id res chain seq x y z
N MET A 1 -7.97 22.23 -36.62
CA MET A 1 -7.25 21.78 -35.42
C MET A 1 -8.29 21.40 -34.41
N SER A 2 -8.50 20.11 -34.16
CA SER A 2 -9.51 19.65 -33.20
C SER A 2 -8.98 19.88 -31.78
N SER A 3 -9.78 20.53 -30.93
CA SER A 3 -9.41 20.80 -29.54
C SER A 3 -9.80 19.62 -28.66
N ILE A 4 -8.97 19.27 -27.67
CA ILE A 4 -9.33 18.25 -26.66
C ILE A 4 -10.60 18.62 -25.87
N LEU A 5 -10.96 19.91 -25.84
CA LEU A 5 -12.16 20.41 -25.18
C LEU A 5 -13.45 20.12 -25.95
N GLU A 6 -13.35 19.73 -27.22
CA GLU A 6 -14.48 19.33 -28.05
C GLU A 6 -14.80 17.83 -27.92
N VAL A 7 -13.93 17.09 -27.22
CA VAL A 7 -14.09 15.66 -26.99
C VAL A 7 -15.22 15.42 -25.97
N PRO A 8 -16.14 14.49 -26.25
CA PRO A 8 -17.17 14.08 -25.30
C PRO A 8 -16.60 13.64 -23.95
N GLU A 9 -17.35 13.89 -22.88
CA GLU A 9 -16.92 13.68 -21.50
C GLU A 9 -16.60 12.20 -21.18
N ASP A 10 -17.36 11.27 -21.75
CA ASP A 10 -17.17 9.83 -21.66
C ASP A 10 -15.84 9.37 -22.27
N ILE A 11 -15.44 9.95 -23.40
CA ILE A 11 -14.13 9.67 -24.03
C ILE A 11 -12.99 10.21 -23.17
N LEU A 12 -13.15 11.41 -22.59
CA LEU A 12 -12.16 11.96 -21.65
C LEU A 12 -12.04 11.08 -20.39
N LEU A 13 -13.18 10.59 -19.88
CA LEU A 13 -13.21 9.68 -18.74
C LEU A 13 -12.49 8.36 -19.04
N GLU A 14 -12.71 7.79 -20.23
CA GLU A 14 -12.04 6.55 -20.64
C GLU A 14 -10.53 6.74 -20.76
N LEU A 15 -10.08 7.82 -21.42
CA LEU A 15 -8.65 8.16 -21.51
C LEU A 15 -8.01 8.37 -20.13
N ALA A 16 -8.75 8.96 -19.19
CA ALA A 16 -8.25 9.24 -17.85
C ALA A 16 -8.00 7.97 -17.02
N LYS A 17 -8.64 6.84 -17.33
CA LYS A 17 -8.41 5.55 -16.66
C LYS A 17 -7.02 4.97 -16.94
N ASP A 18 -6.46 5.29 -18.09
CA ASP A 18 -5.14 4.83 -18.53
C ASP A 18 -3.99 5.68 -17.98
N LEU A 19 -4.29 6.79 -17.31
CA LEU A 19 -3.28 7.64 -16.67
C LEU A 19 -2.84 7.07 -15.32
N ASP A 20 -1.58 7.30 -14.96
CA ASP A 20 -1.15 7.09 -13.59
C ASP A 20 -1.73 8.18 -12.66
N VAL A 21 -1.59 8.00 -11.35
CA VAL A 21 -2.15 8.94 -10.37
C VAL A 21 -1.59 10.37 -10.52
N ALA A 22 -0.31 10.50 -10.86
CA ALA A 22 0.34 11.79 -10.96
C ALA A 22 -0.13 12.54 -12.21
N ASP A 23 -0.23 11.84 -13.33
CA ASP A 23 -0.72 12.34 -14.61
C ASP A 23 -2.20 12.66 -14.55
N LEU A 24 -3.02 11.82 -13.91
CA LEU A 24 -4.43 12.07 -13.68
C LEU A 24 -4.64 13.37 -12.90
N ILE A 25 -3.93 13.54 -11.77
CA ILE A 25 -4.04 14.77 -10.95
C ILE A 25 -3.55 15.99 -11.74
N SER A 26 -2.50 15.84 -12.54
CA SER A 26 -1.99 16.90 -13.40
C SER A 26 -3.03 17.29 -14.46
N LEU A 27 -3.65 16.31 -15.13
CA LEU A 27 -4.74 16.51 -16.10
C LEU A 27 -5.92 17.27 -15.47
N LEU A 28 -6.39 16.84 -14.29
CA LEU A 28 -7.51 17.48 -13.58
C LEU A 28 -7.19 18.92 -13.14
N SER A 29 -5.91 19.26 -12.99
CA SER A 29 -5.46 20.61 -12.62
C SER A 29 -5.37 21.59 -13.81
N THR A 30 -5.50 21.11 -15.05
CA THR A 30 -5.28 21.95 -16.25
C THR A 30 -6.38 22.98 -16.51
N CYS A 31 -7.67 22.57 -16.55
CA CYS A 31 -8.78 23.46 -16.86
C CYS A 31 -10.10 23.04 -16.20
N ARG A 32 -11.06 23.97 -16.11
CA ARG A 32 -12.35 23.75 -15.45
C ARG A 32 -13.25 22.72 -16.15
N VAL A 33 -13.13 22.59 -17.48
CA VAL A 33 -13.94 21.65 -18.26
C VAL A 33 -13.50 20.22 -17.95
N ILE A 34 -12.19 19.94 -18.06
CA ILE A 34 -11.61 18.65 -17.71
C ILE A 34 -11.86 18.35 -16.23
N ARG A 35 -11.71 19.33 -15.33
CA ARG A 35 -11.96 19.11 -13.91
C ARG A 35 -13.38 18.61 -13.59
N LYS A 36 -14.38 18.75 -14.47
CA LYS A 36 -15.71 18.16 -14.23
C LYS A 36 -15.67 16.63 -14.09
N ILE A 37 -14.73 15.95 -14.74
CA ILE A 37 -14.64 14.47 -14.64
C ILE A 37 -14.21 14.00 -13.25
N GLU A 38 -13.64 14.87 -12.40
CA GLU A 38 -13.35 14.59 -10.99
C GLU A 38 -14.62 14.20 -10.20
N LEU A 39 -15.81 14.56 -10.69
CA LEU A 39 -17.08 14.22 -10.07
C LEU A 39 -17.52 12.76 -10.34
N HIS A 40 -16.91 12.07 -11.31
CA HIS A 40 -17.24 10.69 -11.62
C HIS A 40 -16.57 9.73 -10.65
N LYS A 41 -17.37 9.00 -9.88
CA LYS A 41 -16.89 7.99 -8.92
C LYS A 41 -16.09 6.87 -9.58
N SER A 42 -16.45 6.47 -10.80
CA SER A 42 -15.75 5.42 -11.56
C SER A 42 -14.28 5.76 -11.80
N LEU A 43 -13.95 7.02 -12.12
CA LEU A 43 -12.57 7.48 -12.34
C LEU A 43 -11.65 7.11 -11.18
N TRP A 44 -12.10 7.41 -9.95
CA TRP A 44 -11.32 7.18 -8.74
C TRP A 44 -11.30 5.71 -8.32
N LEU A 45 -12.38 4.98 -8.59
CA LEU A 45 -12.42 3.54 -8.38
C LEU A 45 -11.40 2.83 -9.27
N ASP A 46 -11.41 3.12 -10.57
CA ASP A 46 -10.51 2.52 -11.55
C ASP A 46 -9.05 2.84 -11.21
N SER A 47 -8.79 4.09 -10.82
CA SER A 47 -7.46 4.51 -10.34
C SER A 47 -7.00 3.69 -9.12
N LEU A 48 -7.86 3.50 -8.11
CA LEU A 48 -7.51 2.73 -6.90
C LEU A 48 -7.38 1.23 -7.17
N VAL A 49 -8.22 0.67 -8.04
CA VAL A 49 -8.10 -0.72 -8.50
C VAL A 49 -6.74 -0.92 -9.17
N ARG A 50 -6.35 -0.02 -10.09
CA ARG A 50 -5.05 -0.06 -10.76
C ARG A 50 -3.89 0.01 -9.76
N ILE A 51 -3.89 0.98 -8.84
CA ILE A 51 -2.85 1.13 -7.80
C ILE A 51 -2.70 -0.16 -6.99
N ARG A 52 -3.83 -0.79 -6.63
CA ARG A 52 -3.90 -1.97 -5.78
C ARG A 52 -3.48 -3.25 -6.52
N GLU A 53 -4.00 -3.48 -7.71
CA GLU A 53 -3.89 -4.77 -8.42
C GLU A 53 -2.74 -4.80 -9.42
N VAL A 54 -2.52 -3.70 -10.14
CA VAL A 54 -1.50 -3.61 -11.19
C VAL A 54 -0.18 -3.12 -10.62
N GLU A 55 -0.20 -1.99 -9.91
CA GLU A 55 1.04 -1.33 -9.44
C GLU A 55 1.53 -1.88 -8.10
N ARG A 56 0.62 -2.51 -7.32
CA ARG A 56 0.89 -3.04 -5.98
C ARG A 56 1.59 -2.03 -5.07
N GLN A 57 1.24 -0.76 -5.20
CA GLN A 57 1.86 0.31 -4.43
C GLN A 57 1.27 0.39 -3.02
N PRO A 58 2.06 0.83 -2.03
CA PRO A 58 1.55 1.05 -0.69
C PRO A 58 0.42 2.08 -0.71
N HIS A 59 -0.73 1.72 -0.14
CA HIS A 59 -1.90 2.59 -0.05
C HIS A 59 -2.57 2.46 1.32
N PRO A 60 -3.27 3.49 1.81
CA PRO A 60 -3.82 3.51 3.16
C PRO A 60 -5.10 2.65 3.32
N LEU A 61 -5.63 2.07 2.23
CA LEU A 61 -6.80 1.19 2.30
C LEU A 61 -6.41 -0.25 2.65
N SER A 62 -7.28 -0.92 3.40
CA SER A 62 -7.14 -2.35 3.66
C SER A 62 -7.38 -3.17 2.39
N ASN A 63 -6.64 -4.27 2.22
CA ASN A 63 -6.85 -5.24 1.15
C ASN A 63 -8.24 -5.92 1.24
N THR A 64 -8.92 -5.89 2.38
CA THR A 64 -10.27 -6.46 2.51
C THR A 64 -11.37 -5.44 2.28
N GLN A 65 -11.03 -4.15 2.16
CA GLN A 65 -12.01 -3.09 2.01
C GLN A 65 -12.61 -3.10 0.61
N ASN A 66 -13.94 -3.12 0.53
CA ASN A 66 -14.66 -2.97 -0.72
C ASN A 66 -14.62 -1.51 -1.17
N LEU A 67 -13.99 -1.22 -2.31
CA LEU A 67 -13.84 0.14 -2.82
C LEU A 67 -15.18 0.76 -3.23
N THR A 68 -16.13 -0.05 -3.70
CA THR A 68 -17.41 0.45 -4.24
C THR A 68 -18.31 1.05 -3.15
N THR A 69 -18.11 0.69 -1.88
CA THR A 69 -18.87 1.22 -0.75
C THR A 69 -18.35 2.57 -0.24
N LEU A 70 -17.17 3.02 -0.69
CA LEU A 70 -16.58 4.30 -0.27
C LEU A 70 -17.31 5.49 -0.92
N SER A 71 -17.35 6.62 -0.21
CA SER A 71 -17.84 7.89 -0.78
C SER A 71 -16.85 8.43 -1.82
N LEU A 72 -17.33 9.26 -2.75
CA LEU A 72 -16.49 9.94 -3.74
C LEU A 72 -15.33 10.70 -3.07
N GLU A 73 -15.65 11.48 -2.03
CA GLU A 73 -14.67 12.23 -1.24
C GLU A 73 -13.59 11.33 -0.64
N ARG A 74 -13.98 10.17 -0.09
CA ARG A 74 -13.02 9.23 0.48
C ARG A 74 -12.10 8.62 -0.59
N LEU A 75 -12.63 8.33 -1.77
CA LEU A 75 -11.85 7.83 -2.91
C LEU A 75 -10.84 8.87 -3.37
N GLN A 76 -11.29 10.11 -3.62
CA GLN A 76 -10.44 11.24 -3.99
C GLN A 76 -9.33 11.48 -2.97
N HIS A 77 -9.69 11.55 -1.68
CA HIS A 77 -8.73 11.74 -0.60
C HIS A 77 -7.67 10.62 -0.58
N THR A 78 -8.09 9.37 -0.76
CA THR A 78 -7.17 8.22 -0.79
C THR A 78 -6.19 8.34 -1.95
N VAL A 79 -6.67 8.64 -3.16
CA VAL A 79 -5.80 8.81 -4.33
C VAL A 79 -4.81 9.96 -4.13
N GLN A 80 -5.24 11.07 -3.54
CA GLN A 80 -4.35 12.17 -3.19
C GLN A 80 -3.28 11.77 -2.16
N GLN A 81 -3.63 10.96 -1.15
CA GLN A 81 -2.67 10.43 -0.19
C GLN A 81 -1.63 9.54 -0.89
N VAL A 82 -2.07 8.64 -1.77
CA VAL A 82 -1.16 7.80 -2.57
C VAL A 82 -0.24 8.66 -3.42
N ASN A 83 -0.74 9.69 -4.10
CA ASN A 83 0.09 10.60 -4.89
C ASN A 83 1.19 11.28 -4.04
N ARG A 84 0.83 11.84 -2.89
CA ARG A 84 1.80 12.50 -1.98
C ARG A 84 2.86 11.52 -1.51
N LEU A 85 2.42 10.31 -1.17
CA LEU A 85 3.27 9.24 -0.69
C LEU A 85 4.26 8.79 -1.78
N MET A 86 3.80 8.59 -3.01
CA MET A 86 4.63 8.25 -4.16
C MET A 86 5.60 9.37 -4.53
N LYS A 87 5.15 10.63 -4.49
CA LYS A 87 6.04 11.79 -4.70
C LYS A 87 7.15 11.87 -3.65
N ASN A 88 6.83 11.62 -2.38
CA ASN A 88 7.83 11.57 -1.32
C ASN A 88 8.83 10.43 -1.56
N TRP A 89 8.36 9.23 -1.89
CA TRP A 89 9.22 8.07 -2.17
C TRP A 89 10.13 8.24 -3.38
N ARG A 90 9.66 8.93 -4.43
CA ARG A 90 10.44 9.21 -5.64
C ARG A 90 11.31 10.47 -5.52
N SER A 91 11.25 11.22 -4.42
CA SER A 91 12.07 12.41 -4.24
C SER A 91 13.53 12.05 -3.95
N ASP A 92 14.46 12.94 -4.29
CA ASP A 92 15.89 12.75 -4.01
C ASP A 92 16.18 12.63 -2.50
N ASN A 93 15.29 13.18 -1.67
CA ASN A 93 15.40 13.21 -0.21
C ASN A 93 14.06 12.81 0.44
N PRO A 94 13.68 11.51 0.38
CA PRO A 94 12.42 11.04 0.97
C PRO A 94 12.42 11.31 2.48
N ARG A 95 11.32 11.86 2.99
CA ARG A 95 11.17 12.14 4.43
C ARG A 95 10.18 11.13 5.04
N PRO A 96 10.64 9.97 5.54
CA PRO A 96 9.76 9.05 6.23
C PRO A 96 9.30 9.67 7.55
N THR A 97 7.98 9.67 7.79
CA THR A 97 7.46 9.99 9.11
C THR A 97 7.63 8.76 10.00
N ARG A 98 8.40 8.89 11.07
CA ARG A 98 8.54 7.82 12.06
C ARG A 98 7.23 7.67 12.83
N ILE A 99 6.61 6.49 12.75
CA ILE A 99 5.33 6.19 13.42
C ILE A 99 5.57 5.52 14.78
N ALA A 100 6.51 4.58 14.85
CA ALA A 100 6.84 3.88 16.10
C ALA A 100 8.32 3.48 16.16
N GLN A 101 8.78 3.19 17.38
CA GLN A 101 10.05 2.52 17.65
C GLN A 101 9.74 1.19 18.36
N LEU A 102 10.12 0.09 17.73
CA LEU A 102 9.97 -1.24 18.33
C LEU A 102 11.29 -1.61 19.02
N SER A 103 11.20 -2.07 20.27
CA SER A 103 12.34 -2.62 20.99
C SER A 103 12.42 -4.12 20.70
N VAL A 104 13.08 -4.46 19.61
CA VAL A 104 13.34 -5.85 19.17
C VAL A 104 14.76 -6.25 19.54
N GLU A 105 14.95 -7.53 19.87
CA GLU A 105 16.29 -8.03 20.18
C GLU A 105 17.15 -8.07 18.90
N PRO A 106 18.48 -8.00 19.03
CA PRO A 106 19.38 -8.12 17.88
C PRO A 106 19.22 -9.49 17.18
N ASN A 107 19.47 -9.54 15.87
CA ASN A 107 19.39 -10.76 15.05
C ASN A 107 17.99 -11.39 14.91
N GLN A 108 16.93 -10.61 15.12
CA GLN A 108 15.57 -11.06 14.85
C GLN A 108 15.20 -10.87 13.37
N GLY A 109 14.63 -11.91 12.76
CA GLY A 109 13.90 -11.77 11.50
C GLY A 109 12.56 -11.07 11.75
N PHE A 110 12.04 -10.36 10.75
CA PHE A 110 10.69 -9.79 10.83
C PHE A 110 9.92 -10.04 9.54
N PHE A 111 8.60 -10.10 9.64
CA PHE A 111 7.69 -10.11 8.52
C PHE A 111 6.46 -9.25 8.81
N CYS A 112 5.97 -8.57 7.78
CA CYS A 112 4.77 -7.75 7.88
C CYS A 112 3.54 -8.58 7.51
N LEU A 113 2.49 -8.51 8.33
CA LEU A 113 1.19 -9.09 8.00
C LEU A 113 0.46 -8.13 7.07
N THR A 114 0.55 -8.40 5.76
CA THR A 114 -0.03 -7.54 4.72
C THR A 114 -1.50 -7.23 4.95
N GLY A 115 -1.86 -5.95 4.85
CA GLY A 115 -3.23 -5.47 5.11
C GLY A 115 -3.56 -5.24 6.58
N THR A 116 -2.58 -5.37 7.49
CA THR A 116 -2.76 -5.12 8.93
C THR A 116 -1.64 -4.21 9.46
N PRO A 117 -1.83 -3.56 10.61
CA PRO A 117 -0.76 -2.81 11.29
C PRO A 117 0.21 -3.73 12.05
N PHE A 118 0.19 -5.04 11.79
CA PHE A 118 0.96 -5.99 12.57
C PHE A 118 2.26 -6.40 11.89
N ILE A 119 3.34 -6.40 12.67
CA ILE A 119 4.62 -7.00 12.31
C ILE A 119 4.88 -8.15 13.27
N VAL A 120 5.36 -9.26 12.75
CA VAL A 120 5.81 -10.38 13.57
C VAL A 120 7.33 -10.45 13.49
N THR A 121 7.96 -10.55 14.66
CA THR A 121 9.40 -10.74 14.79
C THR A 121 9.69 -12.13 15.34
N HIS A 122 10.80 -12.71 14.93
CA HIS A 122 11.25 -14.04 15.33
C HIS A 122 12.69 -13.97 15.84
N ALA A 123 12.94 -14.53 17.02
CA ALA A 123 14.28 -14.72 17.58
C ALA A 123 14.69 -16.19 17.44
N ASP A 124 15.70 -16.46 16.61
CA ASP A 124 16.27 -17.80 16.45
C ASP A 124 16.84 -18.32 17.77
N ALA A 125 17.46 -17.44 18.56
CA ALA A 125 17.95 -17.74 19.90
C ALA A 125 16.77 -17.81 20.87
N GLY A 126 16.31 -19.02 21.17
CA GLY A 126 15.21 -19.28 22.12
C GLY A 126 13.87 -19.62 21.46
N GLY A 127 13.77 -19.56 20.12
CA GLY A 127 12.58 -19.96 19.39
C GLY A 127 11.36 -19.12 19.74
N SER A 128 11.51 -17.80 19.89
CA SER A 128 10.40 -16.93 20.27
C SER A 128 9.87 -16.11 19.11
N MET A 129 8.56 -15.87 19.09
CA MET A 129 7.87 -15.02 18.14
C MET A 129 7.11 -13.93 18.89
N SER A 130 7.18 -12.70 18.40
CA SER A 130 6.44 -11.57 18.95
C SER A 130 5.64 -10.88 17.86
N CYS A 131 4.36 -10.61 18.12
CA CYS A 131 3.53 -9.79 17.25
C CYS A 131 3.44 -8.38 17.81
N TRP A 132 3.64 -7.39 16.95
CA TRP A 132 3.71 -5.98 17.30
C TRP A 132 2.66 -5.20 16.51
N ASP A 133 1.92 -4.33 17.19
CA ASP A 133 1.14 -3.28 16.55
C ASP A 133 2.06 -2.09 16.27
N ILE A 134 2.24 -1.74 14.99
CA ILE A 134 3.11 -0.65 14.56
C ILE A 134 2.51 0.73 14.77
N LEU A 135 1.19 0.83 14.97
CA LEU A 135 0.54 2.11 15.23
C LEU A 135 0.81 2.55 16.66
N ASP A 136 0.70 1.60 17.60
CA ASP A 136 0.92 1.85 19.02
C ASP A 136 2.36 1.58 19.47
N GLY A 137 3.16 0.90 18.63
CA GLY A 137 4.49 0.42 18.99
C GLY A 137 4.49 -0.63 20.10
N LYS A 138 3.36 -1.32 20.31
CA LYS A 138 3.17 -2.26 21.44
C LYS A 138 3.26 -3.70 20.97
N ARG A 139 3.86 -4.55 21.80
CA ARG A 139 3.79 -6.01 21.62
C ARG A 139 2.40 -6.48 22.01
N VAL A 140 1.64 -7.00 21.05
CA VAL A 140 0.27 -7.50 21.25
C VAL A 140 0.23 -8.98 21.57
N ALA A 141 1.23 -9.74 21.13
CA ALA A 141 1.35 -11.16 21.46
C ALA A 141 2.82 -11.59 21.54
N HIS A 142 3.08 -12.61 22.34
CA HIS A 142 4.37 -13.26 22.45
C HIS A 142 4.16 -14.76 22.61
N LEU A 143 4.96 -15.54 21.90
CA LEU A 143 4.90 -16.99 21.92
C LEU A 143 6.31 -17.55 21.96
N GLU A 144 6.58 -18.41 22.92
CA GLU A 144 7.80 -19.21 22.97
C GLU A 144 7.50 -20.58 22.33
N ILE A 145 8.29 -20.94 21.32
CA ILE A 145 8.20 -22.22 20.63
C ILE A 145 9.59 -22.86 20.75
N PRO A 146 9.83 -23.65 21.82
CA PRO A 146 11.09 -24.35 21.99
C PRO A 146 11.43 -25.19 20.76
N GLY A 147 12.64 -25.03 20.23
CA GLY A 147 13.09 -25.76 19.05
C GLY A 147 12.49 -25.29 17.72
N LEU A 148 11.77 -24.16 17.68
CA LEU A 148 11.38 -23.54 16.41
C LEU A 148 12.58 -22.92 15.72
N PHE A 149 12.81 -23.34 14.48
CA PHE A 149 13.73 -22.69 13.56
C PHE A 149 12.94 -22.18 12.36
N VAL A 150 12.97 -20.87 12.14
CA VAL A 150 12.38 -20.24 10.97
C VAL A 150 13.49 -19.95 9.97
N ARG A 151 13.49 -20.66 8.84
CA ARG A 151 14.42 -20.36 7.74
C ARG A 151 13.67 -19.64 6.64
N MET A 152 14.04 -18.39 6.41
CA MET A 152 13.59 -17.64 5.24
C MET A 152 14.46 -18.03 4.05
N GLY A 153 13.83 -18.60 3.02
CA GLY A 153 14.49 -18.98 1.78
C GLY A 153 13.82 -18.30 0.59
N HIS A 154 14.62 -17.79 -0.33
CA HIS A 154 14.15 -17.32 -1.63
C HIS A 154 13.81 -18.55 -2.49
N GLN A 155 12.53 -18.83 -2.74
CA GLN A 155 12.12 -19.93 -3.62
C GLN A 155 11.96 -19.43 -5.06
N GLY A 156 13.08 -19.33 -5.79
CA GLY A 156 13.06 -19.07 -7.24
C GLY A 156 12.34 -17.78 -7.63
N ILE A 157 11.70 -17.76 -8.82
CA ILE A 157 11.16 -16.54 -9.46
C ILE A 157 9.87 -16.02 -8.78
N SER A 158 9.23 -16.79 -7.90
CA SER A 158 7.86 -16.52 -7.42
C SER A 158 7.71 -16.29 -5.91
N GLY A 159 8.74 -15.81 -5.23
CA GLY A 159 8.60 -15.17 -3.92
C GLY A 159 9.29 -15.87 -2.73
N TRP A 160 9.24 -15.17 -1.60
CA TRP A 160 9.83 -15.63 -0.33
C TRP A 160 8.93 -16.68 0.31
N ALA A 161 9.53 -17.82 0.70
CA ALA A 161 8.82 -18.84 1.46
C ALA A 161 9.41 -18.91 2.88
N ILE A 162 8.52 -18.87 3.86
CA ILE A 162 8.85 -19.08 5.27
C ILE A 162 8.62 -20.56 5.56
N ARG A 163 9.68 -21.29 5.93
CA ARG A 163 9.55 -22.66 6.45
C ARG A 163 9.89 -22.65 7.92
N ALA A 164 8.91 -23.07 8.73
CA ALA A 164 9.06 -23.32 10.15
C ALA A 164 9.39 -24.80 10.35
N TYR A 165 10.42 -25.08 11.15
CA TYR A 165 10.83 -26.42 11.52
C TYR A 165 10.78 -26.54 13.04
N LEU A 166 10.26 -27.67 13.54
CA LEU A 166 10.43 -28.06 14.92
C LEU A 166 11.63 -29.00 14.98
N ALA A 167 12.62 -28.70 15.83
CA ALA A 167 13.65 -29.66 16.16
C ALA A 167 13.01 -30.84 16.90
N GLY A 168 13.15 -32.03 16.32
CA GLY A 168 12.80 -33.30 16.97
C GLY A 168 13.88 -33.76 17.93
#